data_AF-A0A2X3H4V4-F1
#
_entry.id   AF-A0A2X3H4V4-F1
#
_cell.length_a   1.000
_cell.length_b   1.000
_cell.length_c   1.000
_cell.angle_alpha   90.00
_cell.angle_beta   90.00
_cell.angle_gamma   90.00
#
_symmetry.space_group_name_H-M   'P 1'
#
loop_
_entity.id
_entity.type
_entity.pdbx_description
1 polymer ?
#
loop_
_entity_poly.entity_id
_entity_poly.type
_entity_poly.pdbx_seq_one_letter_code
_entity_poly.pdbx_strand_id
1 'polypeptide(L)'
;MLTVAVSVSSGTDAIISAIPSLFPFAVPIAVVLVIGVTIINLRGITESASILAIPVYLFVFSIIVLIFTGLIKLMLGIDATHETASVGTHVQGVTVFLLLRAFASGSASLTGVEAISNAVPLFKKPQAKNAAKTLTIMASLLGFSF
;
A
#
# COMPACT_ATOMS: atom_id res chain seq x y z
N MET A 1 -13.97 11.12 -2.89
CA MET A 1 -14.39 10.24 -4.01
C MET A 1 -13.22 9.61 -4.77
N LEU A 2 -12.06 10.28 -4.90
CA LEU A 2 -10.89 9.66 -5.57
C LEU A 2 -10.35 8.41 -4.85
N THR A 3 -10.42 8.33 -3.53
CA THR A 3 -9.85 7.23 -2.74
C THR A 3 -10.43 5.85 -3.09
N VAL A 4 -11.75 5.76 -3.31
CA VAL A 4 -12.39 4.49 -3.71
C VAL A 4 -11.99 4.12 -5.13
N ALA A 5 -12.00 5.08 -6.06
CA ALA A 5 -11.59 4.84 -7.43
C ALA A 5 -10.14 4.37 -7.52
N VAL A 6 -9.21 5.08 -6.86
CA VAL A 6 -7.78 4.73 -6.86
C VAL A 6 -7.53 3.37 -6.20
N SER A 7 -8.19 3.08 -5.06
CA SER A 7 -7.99 1.80 -4.37
C SER A 7 -8.54 0.60 -5.16
N VAL A 8 -9.68 0.76 -5.84
CA VAL A 8 -10.24 -0.32 -6.66
C VAL A 8 -9.46 -0.51 -7.95
N SER A 9 -8.97 0.57 -8.56
CA SER A 9 -8.09 0.47 -9.73
C SER A 9 -6.77 -0.22 -9.37
N SER A 10 -6.08 0.20 -8.31
CA SER A 10 -4.83 -0.44 -7.88
C SER A 10 -5.04 -1.89 -7.44
N GLY A 11 -6.18 -2.21 -6.81
CA GLY A 11 -6.57 -3.58 -6.51
C GLY A 11 -6.80 -4.43 -7.76
N THR A 12 -7.39 -3.84 -8.81
CA THR A 12 -7.61 -4.52 -10.09
C THR A 12 -6.28 -4.78 -10.80
N ASP A 13 -5.37 -3.81 -10.80
CA ASP A 13 -4.02 -3.95 -11.35
C ASP A 13 -3.24 -5.07 -10.66
N ALA A 14 -3.38 -5.21 -9.33
CA ALA A 14 -2.76 -6.31 -8.59
C ALA A 14 -3.32 -7.70 -9.00
N ILE A 15 -4.63 -7.81 -9.26
CA ILE A 15 -5.26 -9.05 -9.76
C ILE A 15 -4.75 -9.39 -11.17
N ILE A 16 -4.68 -8.40 -12.05
CA ILE A 16 -4.19 -8.59 -13.42
C ILE A 16 -2.71 -8.96 -13.43
N SER A 17 -1.91 -8.37 -12.53
CA SER A 17 -0.49 -8.73 -12.36
C SER A 17 -0.32 -10.20 -11.98
N ALA A 18 -1.21 -10.74 -11.13
CA ALA A 18 -1.22 -12.15 -10.78
C ALA A 18 -1.73 -13.06 -11.92
N ILE A 19 -2.69 -12.59 -12.72
CA ILE A 19 -3.32 -13.35 -13.81
C ILE A 19 -3.43 -12.47 -15.07
N PRO A 20 -2.37 -12.44 -15.92
CA PRO A 20 -2.29 -11.50 -17.05
C PRO A 20 -3.40 -11.68 -18.11
N SER A 21 -4.01 -12.86 -18.21
CA SER A 21 -5.11 -13.14 -19.14
C SER A 21 -6.38 -12.31 -18.87
N LEU A 22 -6.49 -11.69 -17.69
CA LEU A 22 -7.62 -10.82 -17.32
C LEU A 22 -7.47 -9.36 -17.80
N PHE A 23 -6.34 -9.00 -18.42
CA PHE A 23 -6.08 -7.64 -18.91
C PHE A 23 -7.21 -7.03 -19.76
N PRO A 24 -7.83 -7.76 -20.73
CA PRO A 24 -8.95 -7.22 -21.51
C PRO A 24 -10.19 -6.88 -20.68
N PHE A 25 -10.31 -7.46 -19.49
CA PHE A 25 -11.46 -7.34 -18.59
C PHE A 25 -11.20 -6.40 -17.40
N ALA A 26 -10.11 -5.64 -17.41
CA ALA A 26 -9.72 -4.73 -16.32
C ALA A 26 -10.86 -3.80 -15.88
N VAL A 27 -11.46 -3.08 -16.84
CA VAL A 27 -12.54 -2.13 -16.54
C VAL A 27 -13.79 -2.82 -16.01
N PRO A 28 -14.32 -3.89 -16.64
CA PRO A 28 -15.43 -4.67 -16.07
C PRO A 28 -15.18 -5.16 -14.64
N ILE A 29 -13.98 -5.67 -14.35
CA ILE A 29 -13.61 -6.17 -13.02
C ILE A 29 -13.65 -5.03 -11.99
N ALA A 30 -13.05 -3.89 -12.31
CA ALA A 30 -13.06 -2.72 -11.43
C ALA A 30 -14.49 -2.25 -11.12
N VAL A 31 -15.37 -2.19 -12.14
CA VAL A 31 -16.77 -1.80 -11.95
C VAL A 31 -17.51 -2.78 -11.03
N VAL A 32 -17.33 -4.09 -11.24
CA VAL A 32 -17.93 -5.13 -10.39
C VAL A 32 -17.44 -5.01 -8.94
N LEU A 33 -16.14 -4.75 -8.73
CA LEU A 33 -15.58 -4.54 -7.40
C LEU A 33 -16.16 -3.31 -6.71
N VAL A 34 -16.29 -2.18 -7.41
CA VAL A 34 -16.95 -0.97 -6.87
C VAL A 34 -18.37 -1.29 -6.44
N ILE A 35 -19.17 -1.93 -7.32
CA ILE A 35 -20.56 -2.30 -7.01
C ILE A 35 -20.61 -3.22 -5.78
N GLY A 36 -19.72 -4.21 -5.70
CA GLY A 36 -19.62 -5.11 -4.56
C GLY A 36 -19.33 -4.38 -3.25
N VAL A 37 -18.33 -3.50 -3.24
CA VAL A 37 -17.97 -2.66 -2.08
C VAL A 37 -19.14 -1.74 -1.71
N THR A 38 -19.83 -1.15 -2.68
CA THR A 38 -21.03 -0.33 -2.43
C THR A 38 -22.14 -1.15 -1.76
N ILE A 39 -22.45 -2.34 -2.26
CA ILE A 39 -23.47 -3.22 -1.65
C ILE A 39 -23.08 -3.60 -0.21
N ILE A 40 -21.81 -3.93 0.02
CA ILE A 40 -21.30 -4.25 1.37
C ILE A 40 -21.48 -3.06 2.32
N ASN A 41 -21.08 -1.86 1.89
CA ASN A 41 -21.22 -0.64 2.68
C ASN A 41 -22.70 -0.30 2.96
N LEU A 42 -23.60 -0.54 2.00
CA LEU A 42 -25.04 -0.32 2.16
C LEU A 42 -25.72 -1.38 3.04
N ARG A 43 -25.24 -2.63 3.02
CA ARG A 43 -25.75 -3.71 3.90
C ARG A 43 -25.37 -3.53 5.36
N GLY A 44 -24.47 -2.59 5.67
CA GLY A 44 -24.14 -2.23 7.04
C GLY A 44 -23.58 -3.41 7.83
N ILE A 45 -22.48 -4.02 7.36
CA ILE A 45 -21.76 -5.05 8.11
C ILE A 45 -21.11 -4.39 9.34
N THR A 46 -21.87 -4.28 10.43
CA THR A 46 -21.47 -3.55 11.65
C THR A 46 -20.74 -4.42 12.67
N GLU A 47 -20.69 -5.75 12.51
CA GLU A 47 -20.23 -6.66 13.57
C GLU A 47 -18.87 -7.35 13.37
N SER A 48 -18.05 -6.93 12.39
CA SER A 48 -16.77 -7.63 12.17
C SER A 48 -15.63 -6.76 11.64
N ALA A 49 -15.38 -5.62 12.30
CA ALA A 49 -14.13 -4.89 12.14
C ALA A 49 -12.88 -5.80 12.32
N SER A 50 -13.01 -6.87 13.13
CA SER A 50 -11.94 -7.86 13.33
C SER A 50 -11.66 -8.75 12.11
N ILE A 51 -12.67 -9.09 11.30
CA ILE A 51 -12.46 -9.92 10.10
C ILE A 51 -11.66 -9.14 9.05
N LEU A 52 -11.91 -7.83 8.95
CA LEU A 52 -11.15 -6.93 8.07
C LEU A 52 -9.70 -6.73 8.51
N ALA A 53 -9.35 -7.03 9.77
CA ALA A 53 -7.96 -6.94 10.24
C ALA A 53 -7.09 -8.09 9.72
N ILE A 54 -7.66 -9.27 9.48
CA ILE A 54 -6.95 -10.46 8.99
C ILE A 54 -6.15 -10.17 7.71
N PRO A 55 -6.74 -9.66 6.61
CA PRO A 55 -5.99 -9.37 5.39
C PRO A 55 -4.90 -8.31 5.59
N VAL A 56 -5.11 -7.34 6.49
CA VAL A 56 -4.11 -6.30 6.78
C VAL A 56 -2.87 -6.90 7.46
N TYR A 57 -3.06 -7.76 8.47
CA TYR A 57 -1.94 -8.42 9.14
C TYR A 57 -1.20 -9.40 8.21
N LEU A 58 -1.93 -10.14 7.37
CA LEU A 58 -1.32 -11.01 6.37
C LEU A 58 -0.51 -10.23 5.34
N PHE A 59 -1.00 -9.08 4.90
CA PHE A 59 -0.27 -8.20 3.98
C PHE A 59 1.05 -7.72 4.59
N VAL A 60 1.00 -7.18 5.82
CA VAL A 60 2.21 -6.72 6.53
C VAL A 60 3.21 -7.86 6.71
N PHE A 61 2.74 -9.04 7.12
CA PHE A 61 3.60 -10.21 7.25
C PHE A 61 4.24 -10.62 5.93
N SER A 62 3.47 -10.63 4.83
CA SER A 62 3.95 -10.99 3.50
C SER A 62 5.03 -10.03 3.00
N ILE A 63 4.86 -8.71 3.23
CA ILE A 63 5.87 -7.70 2.90
C ILE A 63 7.15 -7.89 3.70
N ILE A 64 7.03 -8.15 5.01
CA ILE A 64 8.20 -8.41 5.86
C ILE A 64 8.96 -9.65 5.34
N VAL A 65 8.26 -10.75 5.05
CA VAL A 65 8.88 -11.96 4.49
C VAL A 65 9.54 -11.67 3.13
N LEU A 66 8.88 -10.90 2.27
CA LEU A 66 9.44 -10.50 0.98
C LEU A 66 10.76 -9.71 1.15
N ILE A 67 10.80 -8.74 2.07
CA ILE A 67 12.00 -7.95 2.36
C ILE A 67 13.12 -8.84 2.88
N PHE A 68 12.86 -9.69 3.89
CA PHE A 68 13.89 -10.57 4.45
C PHE A 68 14.40 -11.60 3.45
N THR A 69 13.52 -12.23 2.68
CA THR A 69 13.93 -13.18 1.64
C THR A 69 14.72 -12.49 0.53
N GLY A 70 14.35 -11.27 0.13
CA GLY A 70 15.13 -10.45 -0.79
C GLY A 70 16.53 -10.12 -0.27
N LEU A 71 16.64 -9.72 1.01
CA LEU A 71 17.93 -9.46 1.66
C LEU A 71 18.80 -10.71 1.76
N ILE A 72 18.23 -11.85 2.13
CA ILE A 72 18.96 -13.13 2.21
C ILE A 72 19.45 -13.55 0.83
N LYS A 73 18.60 -13.45 -0.21
CA LYS A 73 19.00 -13.72 -1.60
C LYS A 73 20.15 -12.83 -2.04
N LEU A 74 20.09 -11.54 -1.72
CA LEU A 74 21.16 -10.58 -2.01
C LEU A 74 22.48 -10.96 -1.30
N MET A 75 22.43 -11.36 -0.04
CA MET A 75 23.63 -11.79 0.72
C MET A 75 24.22 -13.11 0.20
N LEU A 76 23.38 -14.03 -0.27
CA LEU A 76 23.78 -15.31 -0.86
C LEU A 76 24.20 -15.19 -2.33
N GLY A 77 24.02 -14.01 -2.96
CA GLY A 77 24.29 -13.79 -4.38
C GLY A 77 23.33 -14.55 -5.32
N ILE A 78 22.19 -15.02 -4.81
CA ILE A 78 21.16 -15.72 -5.59
C ILE A 78 20.28 -14.63 -6.22
N ASP A 79 20.09 -14.67 -7.54
CA ASP A 79 19.31 -13.68 -8.29
C ASP A 79 19.83 -12.22 -8.19
N ALA A 80 21.11 -12.01 -7.88
CA ALA A 80 21.74 -10.69 -7.92
C ALA A 80 21.96 -10.22 -9.37
N THR A 81 20.89 -9.98 -10.12
CA THR A 81 20.93 -9.10 -11.28
C THR A 81 21.26 -7.70 -10.75
N HIS A 82 22.54 -7.38 -10.69
CA HIS A 82 23.08 -6.06 -10.39
C HIS A 82 22.68 -5.08 -11.51
N GLU A 83 21.39 -4.74 -11.62
CA GLU A 83 20.90 -3.69 -12.53
C GLU A 83 20.91 -2.30 -11.87
N THR A 84 21.56 -2.16 -10.72
CA THR A 84 21.84 -0.84 -10.15
C THR A 84 23.14 -0.32 -10.75
N ALA A 85 23.04 0.71 -11.59
CA ALA A 85 24.19 1.47 -12.06
C ALA A 85 25.09 1.86 -10.87
N SER A 86 26.41 1.81 -11.06
CA SER A 86 27.37 2.10 -9.98
C SER A 86 27.14 3.51 -9.41
N VAL A 87 27.44 3.68 -8.11
CA VAL A 87 27.29 4.97 -7.44
C VAL A 87 28.12 6.03 -8.19
N GLY A 88 27.46 7.08 -8.67
CA GLY A 88 28.08 8.15 -9.47
C GLY A 88 27.86 8.03 -10.98
N THR A 89 27.16 7.00 -11.47
CA THR A 89 26.78 6.92 -12.88
C THR A 89 25.77 8.02 -13.22
N HIS A 90 26.13 8.93 -14.12
CA HIS A 90 25.18 9.92 -14.63
C HIS A 90 24.14 9.23 -15.52
N VAL A 91 22.92 9.12 -15.02
CA VAL A 91 21.76 8.70 -15.80
C VAL A 91 21.34 9.89 -16.66
N GLN A 92 21.65 9.83 -17.96
CA GLN A 92 21.23 10.86 -18.90
C GLN A 92 19.70 10.98 -18.93
N GLY A 93 19.19 12.22 -18.89
CA GLY A 93 17.75 12.49 -18.91
C GLY A 93 17.08 12.65 -17.55
N VAL A 94 17.75 12.36 -16.43
CA VAL A 94 17.20 12.66 -15.09
C VAL A 94 17.34 14.16 -14.81
N THR A 95 16.21 14.86 -14.81
CA THR A 95 16.14 16.29 -14.47
C THR A 95 15.67 16.48 -13.04
N VAL A 96 15.93 17.66 -12.46
CA VAL A 96 15.35 18.05 -11.15
C VAL A 96 13.82 17.92 -11.18
N PHE A 97 13.18 18.22 -12.32
CA PHE A 97 11.75 18.03 -12.49
C PHE A 97 11.33 16.56 -12.34
N LEU A 98 12.08 15.61 -12.90
CA LEU A 98 11.80 14.18 -12.70
C LEU A 98 11.99 13.73 -11.25
N LEU A 99 13.00 14.25 -10.54
CA LEU A 99 13.17 14.00 -9.12
C LEU A 99 11.99 14.52 -8.30
N LEU A 100 11.54 15.75 -8.58
CA LEU A 100 10.36 16.34 -7.93
C LEU A 100 9.09 15.57 -8.27
N ARG A 101 8.95 15.07 -9.50
CA ARG A 101 7.81 14.24 -9.93
C ARG A 101 7.81 12.89 -9.21
N ALA A 102 8.96 12.23 -9.10
CA ALA A 102 9.10 10.98 -8.36
C ALA A 102 8.78 11.20 -6.86
N PHE A 103 9.29 12.29 -6.28
CA PHE A 103 8.99 12.68 -4.90
C PHE A 103 7.49 12.96 -4.69
N ALA A 104 6.85 13.72 -5.59
CA ALA A 104 5.41 14.00 -5.54
C ALA A 104 4.55 12.74 -5.73
N SER A 105 5.01 11.78 -6.54
CA SER A 105 4.33 10.48 -6.68
C SER A 105 4.52 9.63 -5.42
N GLY A 106 5.68 9.71 -4.77
CA GLY A 106 5.99 8.99 -3.55
C GLY A 106 5.22 9.53 -2.33
N SER A 107 5.02 10.85 -2.23
CA SER A 107 4.26 11.44 -1.11
C SER A 107 2.80 10.99 -1.07
N ALA A 108 2.25 10.49 -2.17
CA ALA A 108 0.92 9.88 -2.19
C ALA A 108 0.83 8.63 -1.30
N SER A 109 1.94 7.92 -1.01
CA SER A 109 1.92 6.75 -0.12
C SER A 109 1.59 7.12 1.34
N LEU A 110 1.88 8.36 1.75
CA LEU A 110 1.52 8.88 3.07
C LEU A 110 0.03 9.23 3.19
N THR A 111 -0.73 9.22 2.11
CA THR A 111 -2.18 9.44 2.16
C THR A 111 -2.82 8.24 2.88
N GLY A 112 -3.27 8.47 4.12
CA GLY A 112 -3.75 7.41 5.02
C GLY A 112 -3.50 7.71 6.49
N VAL A 113 -2.46 8.51 6.81
CA VAL A 113 -2.23 9.01 8.18
C VAL A 113 -3.39 9.87 8.68
N GLU A 114 -4.07 10.56 7.77
CA GLU A 114 -5.27 11.37 8.04
C GLU A 114 -6.43 10.53 8.58
N ALA A 115 -6.55 9.26 8.17
CA ALA A 115 -7.62 8.39 8.64
C ALA A 115 -7.51 8.12 10.16
N ILE A 116 -6.29 7.96 10.68
CA ILE A 116 -6.05 7.80 12.13
C ILE A 116 -6.32 9.12 12.86
N SER A 117 -5.86 10.25 12.30
CA SER A 117 -6.08 11.58 12.89
C SER A 117 -7.56 11.95 13.00
N ASN A 118 -8.39 11.55 12.03
CA ASN A 118 -9.84 11.75 12.07
C ASN A 118 -10.57 10.76 13.00
N ALA A 119 -9.95 9.62 13.31
CA ALA A 119 -10.49 8.58 14.17
C ALA A 119 -10.11 8.73 15.66
N VAL A 120 -9.35 9.77 16.05
CA VAL A 120 -8.91 9.98 17.45
C VAL A 120 -10.03 9.84 18.49
N PRO A 121 -11.25 10.35 18.29
CA PRO A 121 -12.35 10.20 19.27
C PRO A 121 -12.78 8.75 19.50
N LEU A 122 -12.51 7.84 18.56
CA LEU A 122 -12.86 6.41 18.63
C LEU A 122 -11.86 5.60 19.49
N PHE A 123 -10.70 6.16 19.82
CA PHE A 123 -9.72 5.47 20.66
C PHE A 123 -10.17 5.39 22.11
N LYS A 124 -9.74 4.34 22.82
CA LYS A 124 -9.93 4.22 24.27
C LYS A 124 -9.12 5.29 25.00
N LYS A 125 -9.64 5.81 26.12
CA LYS A 125 -8.91 6.77 26.96
C LYS A 125 -7.64 6.11 27.53
N PRO A 126 -6.48 6.82 27.58
CA PRO A 126 -6.21 8.18 27.09
C PRO A 126 -6.10 8.24 25.55
N GLN A 127 -7.04 8.95 24.92
CA GLN A 127 -7.28 8.89 23.46
C GLN A 127 -6.09 9.38 22.65
N ALA A 128 -5.58 10.58 22.98
CA ALA A 128 -4.45 11.19 22.29
C ALA A 128 -3.17 10.33 22.35
N LYS A 129 -2.88 9.72 23.50
CA LYS A 129 -1.69 8.85 23.65
C LYS A 129 -1.82 7.57 22.83
N ASN A 130 -3.00 6.97 22.81
CA ASN A 130 -3.24 5.74 22.07
C ASN A 130 -3.23 6.00 20.56
N ALA A 131 -3.89 7.06 20.09
CA ALA A 131 -3.87 7.44 18.68
C ALA A 131 -2.45 7.81 18.21
N ALA A 132 -1.68 8.55 19.01
CA ALA A 132 -0.30 8.89 18.68
C ALA A 132 0.58 7.63 18.56
N LYS A 133 0.48 6.69 19.51
CA LYS A 133 1.21 5.41 19.43
C LYS A 133 0.86 4.62 18.17
N THR A 134 -0.43 4.51 17.85
CA THR A 134 -0.89 3.80 16.65
C THR A 134 -0.39 4.49 15.37
N LEU A 135 -0.42 5.82 15.33
CA LEU A 135 0.12 6.58 14.20
C LEU A 135 1.63 6.36 14.04
N THR A 136 2.40 6.40 15.12
CA THR A 136 3.85 6.12 15.08
C THR A 136 4.13 4.72 14.56
N ILE A 137 3.42 3.69 15.06
CA ILE A 137 3.61 2.31 14.59
C ILE A 137 3.27 2.19 13.10
N MET A 138 2.15 2.77 12.66
CA MET A 138 1.78 2.76 11.24
C MET A 138 2.85 3.46 10.39
N ALA A 139 3.32 4.64 10.79
CA ALA A 139 4.36 5.38 10.06
C ALA A 139 5.68 4.61 9.99
N SER A 140 6.10 3.96 11.09
CA SER A 140 7.29 3.11 11.11
C SER A 140 7.15 1.88 10.22
N LEU A 141 5.99 1.22 10.21
CA LEU A 141 5.72 0.10 9.32
C LEU A 141 5.75 0.53 7.85
N LEU A 142 5.14 1.67 7.53
CA LEU A 142 5.15 2.21 6.17
C LEU A 142 6.58 2.54 5.73
N GLY A 143 7.34 3.26 6.56
CA GLY A 143 8.72 3.63 6.25
C GLY A 143 9.71 2.46 6.21
N PHE A 144 9.37 1.32 6.83
CA PHE A 144 10.17 0.09 6.69
C PHE A 144 9.80 -0.71 5.43
N SER A 145 8.55 -0.60 4.98
CA SER A 145 7.99 -1.43 3.90
C SER A 145 8.23 -0.87 2.49
N PHE A 146 8.58 0.41 2.39
CA PHE A 146 8.82 1.15 1.14
C PHE A 146 10.23 1.76 1.17
#